data_AF-A0A1J5KCE7-F1
#
_entry.id   AF-A0A1J5KCE7-F1
#
_cell.length_a   1.000
_cell.length_b   1.000
_cell.length_c   1.000
_cell.angle_alpha   90.00
_cell.angle_beta   90.00
_cell.angle_gamma   90.00
#
_symmetry.space_group_name_H-M   'P 1'
#
loop_
_entity.id
_entity.type
_entity.pdbx_description
1 polymer ?
#
loop_
_entity_poly.entity_id
_entity_poly.type
_entity_poly.pdbx_seq_one_letter_code
_entity_poly.pdbx_strand_id
1 'polypeptide(L)'
;MKKTILILIVALKSSLVYSLEFSQCLPKISSKKYIENDYQSPFPRTVVFSCEYECMRESGIELVLGTSRVELRSISDEAYLTVCQGAIIKKGKWGYELDRVDPFFVYDTRIEELKDWAYSINMPLDTNISKQLLIKFKETLSQVVDSYFIAGNNSDEFLYAAKALQGIEKELPEKTEALDSYIEKIENLQGDISSDFTGENLVLRYLKATVGWRVRL
;
A
#
# COMPACT_ATOMS: atom_id res chain seq x y z
N MET A 1 48.56 25.21 -39.63
CA MET A 1 47.12 25.43 -39.38
C MET A 1 46.47 24.08 -39.11
N LYS A 2 46.38 23.67 -37.83
CA LYS A 2 45.74 22.40 -37.44
C LYS A 2 44.27 22.70 -37.10
N LYS A 3 43.35 22.17 -37.91
CA LYS A 3 41.91 22.23 -37.66
C LYS A 3 41.57 21.22 -36.57
N THR A 4 41.25 21.71 -35.38
CA THR A 4 40.72 20.88 -34.30
C THR A 4 39.24 20.65 -34.56
N ILE A 5 38.89 19.42 -34.94
CA ILE A 5 37.50 18.96 -35.04
C ILE A 5 37.01 18.72 -33.61
N LEU A 6 36.09 19.56 -33.15
CA LEU A 6 35.42 19.41 -31.87
C LEU A 6 34.30 18.38 -32.05
N ILE A 7 34.48 17.17 -31.52
CA ILE A 7 33.44 16.14 -31.49
C ILE A 7 32.42 16.52 -30.42
N LEU A 8 31.23 16.92 -30.88
CA LEU A 8 30.09 17.24 -30.02
C LEU A 8 29.51 15.92 -29.48
N ILE A 9 29.90 15.53 -28.27
CA ILE A 9 29.26 14.42 -27.54
C ILE A 9 27.90 14.93 -27.07
N VAL A 10 26.85 14.62 -27.83
CA VAL A 10 25.46 14.78 -27.39
C VAL A 10 25.22 13.75 -26.29
N ALA A 11 25.36 14.20 -25.04
CA ALA A 11 24.90 13.47 -23.89
C ALA A 11 23.37 13.39 -23.95
N LEU A 12 22.85 12.30 -24.54
CA LEU A 12 21.49 11.83 -24.33
C LEU A 12 21.34 11.58 -22.83
N LYS A 13 20.86 12.60 -22.10
CA LYS A 13 20.28 12.41 -20.79
C LYS A 13 19.04 11.54 -21.03
N SER A 14 19.19 10.24 -20.81
CA SER A 14 18.08 9.32 -20.61
C SER A 14 17.26 9.87 -19.44
N SER A 15 16.22 10.63 -19.75
CA SER A 15 15.11 10.82 -18.83
C SER A 15 14.60 9.43 -18.50
N LEU A 16 14.90 8.94 -17.28
CA LEU A 16 14.19 7.83 -16.67
C LEU A 16 12.72 8.28 -16.58
N VAL A 17 11.97 7.98 -17.63
CA VAL A 17 10.51 8.00 -17.56
C VAL A 17 10.20 6.85 -16.62
N TYR A 18 9.84 7.17 -15.38
CA TYR A 18 9.23 6.20 -14.49
C TYR A 18 7.91 5.78 -15.14
N SER A 19 7.97 4.70 -15.91
CA SER A 19 6.79 4.07 -16.47
C SER A 19 6.06 3.39 -15.33
N LEU A 20 4.79 3.74 -15.16
CA LEU A 20 3.91 3.06 -14.22
C LEU A 20 3.87 1.57 -14.58
N GLU A 21 4.13 0.69 -13.62
CA GLU A 21 3.98 -0.75 -13.84
C GLU A 21 2.50 -1.13 -13.82
N PHE A 22 2.17 -2.25 -14.47
CA PHE A 22 0.82 -2.80 -14.46
C PHE A 22 0.27 -2.94 -13.03
N SER A 23 -0.97 -2.51 -12.79
CA SER A 23 -1.62 -2.47 -11.47
C SER A 23 -1.10 -1.42 -10.49
N GLN A 24 -0.27 -0.47 -10.93
CA GLN A 24 0.05 0.72 -10.15
C GLN A 24 -0.89 1.88 -10.47
N CYS A 25 -1.05 2.76 -9.49
CA CYS A 25 -1.68 4.06 -9.64
C CYS A 25 -0.72 5.17 -9.21
N LEU A 26 -0.88 6.35 -9.81
CA LEU A 26 -0.14 7.56 -9.52
C LEU A 26 -1.12 8.74 -9.40
N PRO A 27 -1.07 9.56 -8.33
CA PRO A 27 -1.98 10.69 -8.18
C PRO A 27 -1.64 11.83 -9.15
N LYS A 28 -2.66 12.42 -9.77
CA LYS A 28 -2.54 13.72 -10.43
C LYS A 28 -2.69 14.82 -9.39
N ILE A 29 -1.59 15.32 -8.84
CA ILE A 29 -1.60 16.27 -7.70
C ILE A 29 -2.47 17.51 -7.95
N SER A 30 -2.48 18.03 -9.17
CA SER A 30 -3.28 19.21 -9.55
C SER A 30 -4.80 18.95 -9.57
N SER A 31 -5.25 17.70 -9.48
CA SER A 31 -6.67 17.34 -9.50
C SER A 31 -7.34 17.39 -8.13
N LYS A 32 -6.58 17.58 -7.05
CA LYS A 32 -7.12 17.57 -5.68
C LYS A 32 -8.22 18.62 -5.51
N LYS A 33 -9.37 18.20 -4.99
CA LYS A 33 -10.51 19.07 -4.65
C LYS A 33 -11.03 18.74 -3.26
N TYR A 34 -11.21 19.75 -2.41
CA TYR A 34 -11.90 19.58 -1.13
C TYR A 34 -13.40 19.47 -1.38
N ILE A 35 -14.03 18.49 -0.74
CA ILE A 35 -15.49 18.26 -0.79
C ILE A 35 -16.11 18.77 0.51
N GLU A 36 -15.55 18.35 1.66
CA GLU A 36 -15.95 18.81 2.98
C GLU A 36 -14.71 19.23 3.76
N ASN A 37 -14.62 20.52 4.13
CA ASN A 37 -13.57 21.01 4.99
C ASN A 37 -14.01 22.30 5.70
N ASP A 38 -14.16 22.24 7.02
CA ASP A 38 -14.32 23.43 7.84
C ASP A 38 -12.97 23.87 8.41
N TYR A 39 -12.35 24.84 7.74
CA TYR A 39 -11.06 25.40 8.15
C TYR A 39 -11.11 26.14 9.50
N GLN A 40 -12.29 26.53 9.98
CA GLN A 40 -12.47 27.27 11.23
C GLN A 40 -12.70 26.34 12.43
N SER A 41 -13.08 25.08 12.19
CA SER A 41 -13.28 24.09 13.25
C SER A 41 -11.96 23.73 13.92
N PRO A 42 -11.91 23.65 15.27
CA PRO A 42 -10.73 23.18 16.00
C PRO A 42 -10.49 21.68 15.76
N PHE A 43 -9.30 21.20 16.11
CA PHE A 43 -8.99 19.77 16.09
C PHE A 43 -9.66 19.05 17.29
N PRO A 44 -10.09 17.78 17.14
CA PRO A 44 -10.06 16.98 15.92
C PRO A 44 -11.14 17.40 14.92
N ARG A 45 -10.82 17.37 13.61
CA ARG A 45 -11.79 17.64 12.53
C ARG A 45 -11.62 16.65 11.39
N THR A 46 -12.71 16.38 10.68
CA THR A 46 -12.68 15.52 9.49
C THR A 46 -12.58 16.37 8.23
N VAL A 47 -11.75 15.92 7.29
CA VAL A 47 -11.61 16.52 5.96
C VAL A 47 -11.89 15.46 4.91
N VAL A 48 -12.70 15.81 3.92
CA VAL A 48 -13.01 14.99 2.75
C VAL A 48 -12.51 15.68 1.50
N PHE A 49 -11.72 14.97 0.69
CA PHE A 49 -11.20 15.49 -0.57
C PHE A 49 -11.11 14.37 -1.60
N SER A 50 -11.21 14.74 -2.88
CA SER A 50 -11.05 13.82 -4.01
C SER A 50 -9.77 14.10 -4.77
N CYS A 51 -9.19 13.06 -5.38
CA CYS A 51 -8.09 13.17 -6.34
C CYS A 51 -8.35 12.24 -7.54
N GLU A 52 -7.90 12.64 -8.72
CA GLU A 52 -7.75 11.76 -9.88
C GLU A 52 -6.43 10.99 -9.79
N TYR A 53 -6.46 9.72 -10.17
CA TYR A 53 -5.33 8.82 -10.23
C TYR A 53 -5.18 8.25 -11.64
N GLU A 54 -3.96 8.29 -12.16
CA GLU A 54 -3.57 7.57 -13.37
C GLU A 54 -3.21 6.14 -12.98
N CYS A 55 -4.02 5.17 -13.39
CA CYS A 55 -3.82 3.77 -13.06
C CYS A 55 -3.50 2.96 -14.32
N MET A 56 -2.42 2.18 -14.27
CA MET A 56 -1.97 1.36 -15.39
C MET A 56 -2.71 0.02 -15.42
N ARG A 57 -3.42 -0.22 -16.52
CA ARG A 57 -4.01 -1.52 -16.88
C ARG A 57 -3.42 -2.02 -18.20
N GLU A 58 -3.85 -3.19 -18.67
CA GLU A 58 -3.27 -3.85 -19.84
C GLU A 58 -3.46 -3.01 -21.12
N SER A 59 -4.61 -2.32 -21.22
CA SER A 59 -4.91 -1.44 -22.35
C SER A 59 -4.29 -0.03 -22.23
N GLY A 60 -3.44 0.22 -21.22
CA GLY A 60 -2.82 1.52 -20.96
C GLY A 60 -3.33 2.20 -19.69
N ILE A 61 -3.19 3.52 -19.63
CA ILE A 61 -3.53 4.34 -18.46
C ILE A 61 -5.02 4.70 -18.48
N GLU A 62 -5.68 4.54 -17.33
CA GLU A 62 -7.05 5.00 -17.07
C GLU A 62 -7.07 6.00 -15.93
N LEU A 63 -7.98 6.98 -15.98
CA LEU A 63 -8.18 7.95 -14.92
C LEU A 63 -9.30 7.47 -13.99
N VAL A 64 -8.99 7.35 -12.71
CA VAL A 64 -9.94 6.94 -11.67
C VAL A 64 -10.04 8.02 -10.61
N LEU A 65 -11.26 8.40 -10.24
CA LEU A 65 -11.51 9.36 -9.17
C LEU A 65 -11.60 8.61 -7.84
N GLY A 66 -10.84 9.05 -6.85
CA GLY A 66 -10.87 8.48 -5.51
C GLY A 66 -11.12 9.52 -4.44
N THR A 67 -11.86 9.15 -3.40
CA THR A 67 -12.20 10.02 -2.27
C THR A 67 -11.48 9.59 -1.01
N SER A 68 -10.91 10.56 -0.31
CA SER A 68 -10.25 10.36 0.98
C SER A 68 -11.03 11.07 2.07
N ARG A 69 -11.34 10.37 3.15
CA ARG A 69 -11.85 10.93 4.42
C ARG A 69 -10.78 10.76 5.49
N VAL A 70 -10.29 11.86 6.04
CA VAL A 70 -9.22 11.83 7.05
C VAL A 70 -9.61 12.61 8.30
N GLU A 71 -9.28 12.07 9.46
CA GLU A 71 -9.36 12.78 10.75
C GLU A 71 -8.03 13.49 11.00
N LEU A 72 -8.08 14.80 11.22
CA LEU A 72 -6.94 15.63 11.54
C LEU A 72 -6.98 15.93 13.04
N ARG A 73 -5.88 15.64 13.74
CA ARG A 73 -5.72 15.93 15.18
C ARG A 73 -4.72 17.06 15.44
N SER A 74 -4.01 17.50 14.40
CA SER A 74 -3.00 18.54 14.51
C SER A 74 -2.77 19.25 13.16
N ILE A 75 -2.06 20.38 13.20
CA ILE A 75 -1.57 21.08 12.00
C ILE A 75 -0.61 20.17 11.20
N SER A 76 0.13 19.29 11.88
CA SER A 76 1.00 18.33 11.20
C SER A 76 0.17 17.34 10.39
N ASP A 77 -0.91 16.83 10.96
CA ASP A 77 -1.83 15.92 10.26
C ASP A 77 -2.43 16.60 9.05
N GLU A 78 -2.80 17.88 9.15
CA GLU A 78 -3.30 18.64 8.03
C GLU A 78 -2.31 18.66 6.87
N ALA A 79 -1.02 18.83 7.15
CA ALA A 79 0.01 18.83 6.11
C ALA A 79 0.26 17.45 5.48
N TYR A 80 0.23 16.37 6.27
CA TYR A 80 0.61 15.03 5.80
C TYR A 80 -0.56 14.15 5.36
N LEU A 81 -1.76 14.35 5.92
CA LEU A 81 -2.91 13.47 5.69
C LEU A 81 -3.90 14.05 4.68
N THR A 82 -3.88 15.36 4.42
CA THR A 82 -4.77 15.96 3.42
C THR A 82 -4.25 15.86 1.99
N VAL A 83 -3.31 14.96 1.69
CA VAL A 83 -2.72 14.83 0.34
C VAL A 83 -3.20 13.56 -0.34
N CYS A 84 -3.20 13.56 -1.69
CA CYS A 84 -3.55 12.37 -2.45
C CYS A 84 -2.60 11.20 -2.10
N GLN A 85 -3.10 9.97 -2.06
CA GLN A 85 -2.25 8.81 -1.78
C GLN A 85 -1.12 8.71 -2.81
N GLY A 86 0.11 8.46 -2.35
CA GLY A 86 1.32 8.49 -3.18
C GLY A 86 2.04 9.84 -3.18
N ALA A 87 1.41 10.93 -2.75
CA ALA A 87 2.11 12.21 -2.56
C ALA A 87 2.98 12.18 -1.30
N ILE A 88 4.28 12.45 -1.45
CA ILE A 88 5.23 12.51 -0.34
C ILE A 88 5.48 13.96 0.03
N ILE A 89 5.23 14.31 1.28
CA ILE A 89 5.43 15.66 1.82
C ILE A 89 6.70 15.69 2.66
N LYS A 90 7.47 16.77 2.54
CA LYS A 90 8.62 17.06 3.41
C LYS A 90 8.42 18.35 4.17
N LYS A 91 9.05 18.42 5.35
CA LYS A 91 9.12 19.65 6.14
C LYS A 91 10.35 20.44 5.69
N GLY A 92 10.12 21.57 5.02
CA GLY A 92 11.13 22.53 4.63
C GLY A 92 11.29 23.65 5.66
N LYS A 93 12.12 24.65 5.32
CA LYS A 93 12.34 25.84 6.16
C LYS A 93 11.09 26.71 6.32
N TRP A 94 10.19 26.69 5.34
CA TRP A 94 9.04 27.59 5.25
C TRP A 94 7.69 26.90 5.51
N GLY A 95 7.71 25.63 5.91
CA GLY A 95 6.49 24.84 6.12
C GLY A 95 6.61 23.46 5.50
N TYR A 96 5.49 22.96 4.99
CA TYR A 96 5.39 21.64 4.38
C TYR A 96 5.25 21.79 2.87
N GLU A 97 6.05 21.03 2.11
CA GLU A 97 6.11 21.11 0.66
C GLU A 97 6.08 19.71 0.04
N LEU A 98 5.58 19.61 -1.18
CA LEU A 98 5.62 18.37 -1.95
C LEU A 98 7.08 18.00 -2.25
N ASP A 99 7.49 16.82 -1.84
CA ASP A 99 8.80 16.27 -2.16
C ASP A 99 8.78 15.56 -3.51
N ARG A 100 7.92 14.55 -3.62
CA ARG A 100 7.77 13.71 -4.81
C ARG A 100 6.42 13.00 -4.80
N VAL A 101 6.19 12.23 -5.85
CA VAL A 101 5.03 11.35 -5.99
C VAL A 101 5.52 9.94 -6.26
N ASP A 102 5.11 8.99 -5.43
CA ASP A 102 5.49 7.59 -5.54
C ASP A 102 4.27 6.78 -6.04
N PRO A 103 4.45 5.89 -7.04
CA PRO A 103 3.38 4.99 -7.46
C PRO A 103 3.07 3.98 -6.36
N PHE A 104 1.83 3.52 -6.31
CA PHE A 104 1.39 2.52 -5.33
C PHE A 104 0.59 1.41 -6.02
N PHE A 105 0.61 0.22 -5.44
CA PHE A 105 -0.17 -0.92 -5.91
C PHE A 105 -1.65 -0.67 -5.63
N VAL A 106 -2.51 -0.86 -6.63
CA VAL A 106 -3.93 -0.51 -6.52
C VAL A 106 -4.65 -1.27 -5.41
N TYR A 107 -4.27 -2.53 -5.15
CA TYR A 107 -4.89 -3.33 -4.09
C TYR A 107 -4.40 -2.99 -2.67
N ASP A 108 -3.26 -2.28 -2.56
CA ASP A 108 -2.70 -1.76 -1.30
C ASP A 108 -3.11 -0.30 -1.04
N THR A 109 -4.21 0.13 -1.66
CA THR A 109 -4.78 1.46 -1.47
C THR A 109 -5.71 1.53 -0.26
N ARG A 110 -5.79 2.71 0.35
CA ARG A 110 -6.83 3.04 1.36
C ARG A 110 -8.08 3.67 0.74
N ILE A 111 -8.09 3.85 -0.57
CA ILE A 111 -9.14 4.52 -1.33
C ILE A 111 -10.04 3.46 -1.94
N GLU A 112 -11.24 3.31 -1.39
CA GLU A 112 -12.20 2.26 -1.75
C GLU A 112 -12.49 2.26 -3.25
N GLU A 113 -12.68 3.44 -3.87
CA GLU A 113 -13.04 3.52 -5.29
C GLU A 113 -11.94 2.99 -6.22
N LEU A 114 -10.67 3.11 -5.83
CA LEU A 114 -9.55 2.57 -6.61
C LEU A 114 -9.52 1.03 -6.52
N LYS A 115 -9.77 0.49 -5.33
CA LYS A 115 -9.81 -0.96 -5.10
C LYS A 115 -11.02 -1.58 -5.83
N ASP A 116 -12.18 -0.95 -5.72
CA ASP A 116 -13.41 -1.36 -6.42
C ASP A 116 -13.25 -1.32 -7.93
N TRP A 117 -12.64 -0.25 -8.46
CA TRP A 117 -12.32 -0.15 -9.89
C TRP A 117 -11.44 -1.32 -10.34
N ALA A 118 -10.36 -1.64 -9.61
CA ALA A 118 -9.47 -2.74 -9.96
C ALA A 118 -10.20 -4.10 -10.00
N TYR A 119 -11.07 -4.36 -9.03
CA TYR A 119 -11.92 -5.56 -9.03
C TYR A 119 -12.92 -5.56 -10.18
N SER A 120 -13.53 -4.41 -10.52
CA SER A 120 -14.54 -4.32 -11.58
C SER A 120 -14.01 -4.70 -12.97
N ILE A 121 -12.72 -4.47 -13.20
CA ILE A 121 -12.04 -4.83 -14.46
C ILE A 121 -11.29 -6.16 -14.38
N ASN A 122 -11.48 -6.93 -13.30
CA ASN A 122 -10.78 -8.19 -13.02
C ASN A 122 -9.25 -8.04 -13.12
N MET A 123 -8.71 -6.96 -12.57
CA MET A 123 -7.26 -6.74 -12.58
C MET A 123 -6.56 -7.88 -11.81
N PRO A 124 -5.58 -8.58 -12.39
CA PRO A 124 -4.84 -9.63 -11.71
C PRO A 124 -4.20 -9.13 -10.41
N LEU A 125 -4.40 -9.87 -9.32
CA LEU A 125 -3.76 -9.61 -8.03
C LEU A 125 -2.29 -10.06 -8.04
N ASP A 126 -2.00 -11.19 -8.69
CA ASP A 126 -0.69 -11.81 -8.75
C ASP A 126 0.14 -11.23 -9.90
N THR A 127 0.79 -10.10 -9.62
CA THR A 127 1.65 -9.34 -10.52
C THR A 127 3.09 -9.31 -9.99
N ASN A 128 4.01 -8.72 -10.75
CA ASN A 128 5.37 -8.51 -10.27
C ASN A 128 5.43 -7.68 -8.98
N ILE A 129 4.50 -6.74 -8.80
CA ILE A 129 4.45 -5.87 -7.63
C ILE A 129 3.98 -6.65 -6.40
N SER A 130 2.92 -7.45 -6.54
CA SER A 130 2.47 -8.29 -5.43
C SER A 130 3.53 -9.32 -5.06
N LYS A 131 4.30 -9.84 -6.01
CA LYS A 131 5.48 -10.67 -5.71
C LYS A 131 6.53 -9.92 -4.88
N GLN A 132 6.81 -8.65 -5.18
CA GLN A 132 7.71 -7.83 -4.37
C GLN A 132 7.16 -7.57 -2.96
N LEU A 133 5.85 -7.35 -2.84
CA LEU A 133 5.17 -7.22 -1.54
C LEU A 133 5.27 -8.52 -0.74
N LEU A 134 5.10 -9.68 -1.37
CA LEU A 134 5.24 -10.99 -0.75
C LEU A 134 6.67 -11.28 -0.28
N ILE A 135 7.70 -10.84 -1.02
CA ILE A 135 9.10 -10.94 -0.59
C ILE A 135 9.32 -10.13 0.69
N LYS A 136 8.90 -8.86 0.71
CA LYS A 136 9.01 -8.00 1.90
C LYS A 136 8.21 -8.55 3.08
N PHE A 137 7.03 -9.09 2.80
CA PHE A 137 6.20 -9.75 3.79
C PHE A 137 6.90 -10.97 4.38
N LYS A 138 7.52 -11.83 3.56
CA LYS A 138 8.29 -12.99 4.02
C LYS A 138 9.42 -12.59 4.97
N GLU A 139 10.18 -11.55 4.63
CA GLU A 139 11.26 -11.03 5.49
C GLU A 139 10.74 -10.58 6.86
N THR A 140 9.60 -9.89 6.87
CA THR A 140 8.95 -9.44 8.11
C THR A 140 8.36 -10.61 8.90
N LEU A 141 7.73 -11.55 8.20
CA LEU A 141 7.09 -12.74 8.74
C LEU A 141 8.09 -13.64 9.46
N SER A 142 9.30 -13.80 8.92
CA SER A 142 10.38 -14.56 9.57
C SER A 142 10.69 -14.03 10.98
N GLN A 143 10.79 -12.72 11.17
CA GLN A 143 11.03 -12.11 12.48
C GLN A 143 9.87 -12.32 13.46
N VAL A 144 8.64 -12.29 12.95
CA VAL A 144 7.43 -12.51 13.75
C VAL A 144 7.29 -13.96 14.16
N VAL A 145 7.59 -14.90 13.25
CA VAL A 145 7.63 -16.34 13.53
C VAL A 145 8.61 -16.64 14.68
N ASP A 146 9.83 -16.11 14.63
CA ASP A 146 10.83 -16.32 15.69
C ASP A 146 10.33 -15.76 17.03
N SER A 147 9.76 -14.56 17.02
CA SER A 147 9.20 -13.93 18.21
C SER A 147 8.03 -14.74 18.80
N TYR A 148 7.17 -15.28 17.95
CA TYR A 148 6.03 -16.11 18.37
C TYR A 148 6.49 -17.47 18.90
N PHE A 149 7.58 -18.06 18.38
CA PHE A 149 8.17 -19.25 18.99
C PHE A 149 8.70 -18.98 20.40
N ILE A 150 9.36 -17.84 20.61
CA ILE A 150 9.85 -17.45 21.95
C ILE A 150 8.69 -17.28 22.92
N ALA A 151 7.64 -16.56 22.52
CA ALA A 151 6.41 -16.40 23.31
C ALA A 151 5.70 -17.74 23.53
N GLY A 152 5.75 -18.62 22.52
CA GLY A 152 5.17 -19.95 22.51
C GLY A 152 5.76 -20.91 23.55
N ASN A 153 6.92 -20.59 24.13
CA ASN A 153 7.45 -21.33 25.28
C ASN A 153 6.54 -21.24 26.51
N ASN A 154 5.66 -20.22 26.58
CA ASN A 154 4.77 -19.97 27.71
C ASN A 154 3.28 -19.87 27.31
N SER A 155 2.92 -20.07 26.04
CA SER A 155 1.54 -19.97 25.55
C SER A 155 1.33 -20.84 24.31
N ASP A 156 0.37 -21.75 24.39
CA ASP A 156 0.03 -22.64 23.29
C ASP A 156 -0.53 -21.89 22.08
N GLU A 157 -1.22 -20.76 22.31
CA GLU A 157 -1.75 -19.89 21.26
C GLU A 157 -0.63 -19.30 20.40
N PHE A 158 0.43 -18.79 21.03
CA PHE A 158 1.60 -18.27 20.32
C PHE A 158 2.36 -19.39 19.60
N LEU A 159 2.50 -20.56 20.22
CA LEU A 159 3.16 -21.70 19.58
C LEU A 159 2.39 -22.20 18.35
N TYR A 160 1.06 -22.23 18.41
CA TYR A 160 0.21 -22.54 17.27
C TYR A 160 0.42 -21.52 16.16
N ALA A 161 0.32 -20.22 16.49
CA ALA A 161 0.46 -19.15 15.52
C ALA A 161 1.84 -19.16 14.85
N ALA A 162 2.92 -19.40 15.62
CA ALA A 162 4.28 -19.52 15.10
C ALA A 162 4.38 -20.62 14.03
N LYS A 163 3.83 -21.80 14.30
CA LYS A 163 3.87 -22.94 13.36
C LYS A 163 3.05 -22.67 12.11
N ALA A 164 1.87 -22.10 12.24
CA ALA A 164 1.02 -21.73 11.11
C ALA A 164 1.70 -20.69 10.21
N LEU A 165 2.21 -19.61 10.80
CA LEU A 165 2.93 -18.54 10.11
C LEU A 165 4.24 -19.03 9.47
N GLN A 166 4.97 -19.94 10.12
CA GLN A 166 6.15 -20.57 9.54
C GLN A 166 5.81 -21.43 8.31
N GLY A 167 4.66 -22.10 8.31
CA GLY A 167 4.16 -22.84 7.15
C GLY A 167 4.02 -21.93 5.93
N ILE A 168 3.40 -20.76 6.12
CA ILE A 168 3.25 -19.73 5.08
C ILE A 168 4.61 -19.19 4.64
N GLU A 169 5.47 -18.83 5.58
CA GLU A 169 6.80 -18.23 5.33
C GLU A 169 7.67 -19.08 4.39
N LYS A 170 7.67 -20.40 4.60
CA LYS A 170 8.48 -21.35 3.82
C LYS A 170 8.06 -21.47 2.36
N GLU A 171 6.80 -21.19 2.04
CA GLU A 171 6.23 -21.33 0.69
C GLU A 171 6.38 -20.04 -0.14
N LEU A 172 6.43 -18.88 0.52
CA LEU A 172 6.52 -17.59 -0.14
C LEU A 172 7.90 -17.33 -0.77
N PRO A 173 7.97 -16.46 -1.80
CA PRO A 173 6.85 -15.92 -2.58
C PRO A 173 6.37 -16.85 -3.72
N GLU A 174 7.00 -18.01 -3.90
CA GLU A 174 6.76 -18.89 -5.05
C GLU A 174 5.40 -19.58 -4.98
N LYS A 175 4.88 -19.80 -3.78
CA LYS A 175 3.62 -20.48 -3.49
C LYS A 175 2.83 -19.70 -2.45
N THR A 176 1.53 -19.53 -2.69
CA THR A 176 0.63 -18.74 -1.84
C THR A 176 -0.53 -19.54 -1.28
N GLU A 177 -0.63 -20.83 -1.55
CA GLU A 177 -1.80 -21.66 -1.21
C GLU A 177 -2.09 -21.65 0.30
N ALA A 178 -1.06 -21.80 1.14
CA ALA A 178 -1.24 -21.71 2.59
C ALA A 178 -1.70 -20.32 3.04
N LEU A 179 -1.17 -19.25 2.41
CA LEU A 179 -1.58 -17.88 2.69
C LEU A 179 -3.05 -17.65 2.27
N ASP A 180 -3.37 -18.02 1.04
CA ASP A 180 -4.68 -17.79 0.43
C ASP A 180 -5.78 -18.54 1.20
N SER A 181 -5.49 -19.70 1.78
CA SER A 181 -6.43 -20.39 2.69
C SER A 181 -6.80 -19.54 3.93
N TYR A 182 -5.86 -18.77 4.49
CA TYR A 182 -6.18 -17.85 5.58
C TYR A 182 -6.84 -16.57 5.09
N ILE A 183 -6.50 -16.08 3.89
CA ILE A 183 -7.18 -14.94 3.27
C ILE A 183 -8.66 -15.25 3.08
N GLU A 184 -9.00 -16.42 2.53
CA GLU A 184 -10.38 -16.87 2.36
C GLU A 184 -11.14 -16.93 3.70
N LYS A 185 -10.49 -17.37 4.79
CA LYS A 185 -11.08 -17.32 6.13
C LYS A 185 -11.37 -15.88 6.58
N ILE A 186 -10.47 -14.94 6.34
CA ILE A 186 -10.66 -13.52 6.68
C ILE A 186 -11.84 -12.95 5.89
N GLU A 187 -11.95 -13.26 4.60
CA GLU A 187 -13.03 -12.82 3.72
C GLU A 187 -14.39 -13.40 4.15
N ASN A 188 -14.44 -14.69 4.51
CA ASN A 188 -15.64 -15.35 5.02
C ASN A 188 -16.13 -14.74 6.35
N LEU A 189 -15.22 -14.19 7.14
CA LEU A 189 -15.54 -13.43 8.35
C LEU A 189 -15.85 -11.95 8.08
N GLN A 190 -15.83 -11.50 6.81
CA GLN A 190 -15.92 -10.08 6.44
C GLN A 190 -14.89 -9.21 7.17
N GLY A 191 -13.74 -9.80 7.48
CA GLY A 191 -12.70 -9.18 8.28
C GLY A 191 -13.03 -9.04 9.78
N ASP A 192 -14.19 -9.46 10.26
CA ASP A 192 -14.58 -9.40 11.68
C ASP A 192 -14.00 -10.60 12.44
N ILE A 193 -12.76 -10.46 12.89
CA ILE A 193 -12.04 -11.49 13.64
C ILE A 193 -12.30 -11.27 15.13
N SER A 194 -12.89 -12.27 15.81
CA SER A 194 -13.17 -12.26 17.25
C SER A 194 -11.99 -11.73 18.06
N SER A 195 -12.26 -10.99 19.14
CA SER A 195 -11.28 -10.48 20.11
C SER A 195 -10.63 -11.57 20.98
N ASP A 196 -11.14 -12.79 20.96
CA ASP A 196 -10.63 -13.90 21.76
C ASP A 196 -9.16 -14.19 21.48
N PHE A 197 -8.41 -14.49 22.54
CA PHE A 197 -7.00 -14.83 22.46
C PHE A 197 -6.85 -16.32 22.10
N THR A 198 -6.88 -16.61 20.80
CA THR A 198 -6.63 -17.95 20.24
C THR A 198 -5.50 -17.90 19.22
N GLY A 199 -4.80 -19.02 19.04
CA GLY A 199 -3.71 -19.10 18.06
C GLY A 199 -4.17 -18.77 16.63
N GLU A 200 -5.36 -19.22 16.23
CA GLU A 200 -5.93 -18.89 14.92
C GLU A 200 -6.24 -17.39 14.78
N ASN A 201 -6.83 -16.76 15.80
CA ASN A 201 -7.11 -15.32 15.77
C ASN A 201 -5.81 -14.50 15.71
N LEU A 202 -4.73 -14.95 16.35
CA LEU A 202 -3.41 -14.32 16.22
C LEU A 202 -2.91 -14.35 14.77
N VAL A 203 -3.03 -15.50 14.10
CA VAL A 203 -2.67 -15.65 12.68
C VAL A 203 -3.52 -14.74 11.81
N LEU A 204 -4.86 -14.82 11.92
CA LEU A 204 -5.79 -14.07 11.09
C LEU A 204 -5.59 -12.55 11.24
N ARG A 205 -5.43 -12.05 12.47
CA ARG A 205 -5.21 -10.62 12.71
C ARG A 205 -3.88 -10.14 12.16
N TYR A 206 -2.82 -10.93 12.33
CA TYR A 206 -1.50 -10.59 11.79
C TYR A 206 -1.54 -10.52 10.25
N LEU A 207 -2.15 -11.51 9.60
CA LEU A 207 -2.29 -11.55 8.14
C LEU A 207 -3.17 -10.42 7.62
N LYS A 208 -4.33 -10.16 8.24
CA LYS A 208 -5.19 -9.02 7.88
C LYS A 208 -4.43 -7.69 7.93
N ALA A 209 -3.57 -7.51 8.92
CA ALA A 209 -2.80 -6.28 9.10
C ALA A 209 -1.64 -6.11 8.11
N THR A 210 -1.03 -7.21 7.65
CA THR A 210 0.23 -7.18 6.88
C THR A 210 0.05 -7.45 5.39
N VAL A 211 -0.93 -8.28 5.05
CA VAL A 211 -1.28 -8.67 3.67
C VAL A 211 -2.76 -8.43 3.40
N GLY A 212 -3.36 -7.45 4.10
CA GLY A 212 -4.74 -7.01 3.90
C GLY A 212 -5.05 -6.53 2.48
N TRP A 213 -4.03 -6.18 1.69
CA TRP A 213 -4.17 -5.89 0.27
C TRP A 213 -4.62 -7.10 -0.57
N ARG A 214 -4.44 -8.35 -0.08
CA ARG A 214 -4.99 -9.56 -0.70
C ARG A 214 -6.46 -9.82 -0.33
N VAL A 215 -6.96 -9.19 0.73
CA VAL A 215 -8.32 -9.42 1.23
C VAL A 215 -9.31 -8.57 0.44
N ARG A 216 -10.33 -9.24 -0.09
CA ARG A 216 -11.52 -8.62 -0.67
C ARG A 216 -12.61 -8.50 0.39
N LEU A 217 -12.77 -7.30 0.95
CA LEU A 217 -13.85 -6.95 1.89
C LEU A 217 -14.98 -6.25 1.15
#